data_AF-A0A7J0CLW8-F1
#
_entry.id   AF-A0A7J0CLW8-F1
#
_cell.length_a   1.000
_cell.length_b   1.000
_cell.length_c   1.000
_cell.angle_alpha   90.00
_cell.angle_beta   90.00
_cell.angle_gamma   90.00
#
_symmetry.space_group_name_H-M   'P 1'
#
loop_
_entity.id
_entity.type
_entity.pdbx_description
1 polymer ?
#
loop_
_entity_poly.entity_id
_entity_poly.type
_entity_poly.pdbx_seq_one_letter_code
_entity_poly.pdbx_strand_id
1 'polypeptide(L)'
;MGVDGFRVDVAHGLVKAEGLPDLGAHDQLKLLGNDVMPFFDQDGVHEIYRSWRTILDEYPGERIAVAEAWTPTVERTANYVRPDEMHQAFNFQYLGTAWDAAELRKVIDISLDAMRPVGAPTTWVLSNHDVTRHATRFANPAGLGTQIRTPGDRELGLRRARAATLLMLALPGSAYVYQGEELGLPDVTDLPDEARQDPSFFRAEGQDGFRDGCRVPIPWNREGTSYGFGAGGSWLPQPAGWGELSVEAQTGVEGSTLELYRAAIAARREHPGLGAGADVEWLDGPEGVLVLGRPGFVCTVNTTGAPVRIAARGRVLLASAPVTVDGAEAVLPADTTVWWTV
;
A
#
# COMPACT_ATOMS: atom_id res chain seq x y z
N MET A 1 6.03 4.11 -29.12
CA MET A 1 5.10 4.60 -28.09
C MET A 1 5.80 5.05 -26.81
N GLY A 2 7.11 4.79 -26.61
CA GLY A 2 7.95 5.54 -25.66
C GLY A 2 7.61 5.37 -24.18
N VAL A 3 6.98 4.26 -23.78
CA VAL A 3 6.66 3.98 -22.37
C VAL A 3 7.94 3.75 -21.56
N ASP A 4 7.92 4.14 -20.28
CA ASP A 4 9.07 4.01 -19.38
C ASP A 4 9.18 2.64 -18.70
N GLY A 5 8.15 1.81 -18.81
CA GLY A 5 8.18 0.48 -18.23
C GLY A 5 6.83 -0.23 -18.26
N PHE A 6 6.80 -1.38 -17.60
CA PHE A 6 5.63 -2.26 -17.53
C PHE A 6 5.39 -2.75 -16.11
N ARG A 7 4.13 -2.78 -15.68
CA ARG A 7 3.68 -3.59 -14.55
C ARG A 7 3.21 -4.93 -15.12
N VAL A 8 3.89 -6.02 -14.77
CA VAL A 8 3.59 -7.36 -15.26
C VAL A 8 2.54 -7.98 -14.34
N ASP A 9 1.34 -8.11 -14.87
CA ASP A 9 0.18 -8.76 -14.21
C ASP A 9 0.44 -10.25 -13.96
N VAL A 10 0.07 -10.72 -12.76
CA VAL A 10 0.19 -12.12 -12.32
C VAL A 10 1.54 -12.74 -12.74
N ALA A 11 2.63 -12.06 -12.42
CA ALA A 11 3.97 -12.43 -12.87
C ALA A 11 4.39 -13.85 -12.43
N HIS A 12 3.96 -14.23 -11.23
CA HIS A 12 4.11 -15.58 -10.71
C HIS A 12 3.30 -16.68 -11.45
N GLY A 13 2.45 -16.35 -12.43
CA GLY A 13 1.51 -17.29 -13.03
C GLY A 13 1.88 -17.88 -14.39
N LEU A 14 3.08 -17.65 -14.92
CA LEU A 14 3.43 -18.12 -16.27
C LEU A 14 3.71 -19.63 -16.34
N VAL A 15 4.28 -20.22 -15.30
CA VAL A 15 4.69 -21.64 -15.26
C VAL A 15 3.87 -22.44 -14.26
N LYS A 16 3.50 -23.66 -14.63
CA LYS A 16 2.68 -24.60 -13.84
C LYS A 16 3.56 -25.79 -13.46
N ALA A 17 3.28 -26.39 -12.31
CA ALA A 17 3.96 -27.58 -11.83
C ALA A 17 3.81 -28.72 -12.82
N GLU A 18 4.89 -29.48 -13.00
CA GLU A 18 4.89 -30.65 -13.87
C GLU A 18 3.84 -31.67 -13.41
N GLY A 19 3.17 -32.30 -14.38
CA GLY A 19 2.12 -33.29 -14.12
C GLY A 19 0.76 -32.70 -13.70
N LEU A 20 0.66 -31.37 -13.52
CA LEU A 20 -0.57 -30.66 -13.16
C LEU A 20 -1.28 -31.31 -11.95
N PRO A 21 -0.61 -31.41 -10.78
CA PRO A 21 -1.15 -32.12 -9.64
C PRO A 21 -2.47 -31.49 -9.18
N ASP A 22 -3.42 -32.35 -8.80
CA ASP A 22 -4.73 -31.94 -8.30
C ASP A 22 -4.59 -31.11 -7.01
N LEU A 23 -5.46 -30.10 -6.87
CA LEU A 23 -5.67 -29.44 -5.58
C LEU A 23 -6.47 -30.36 -4.66
N GLY A 24 -6.14 -30.36 -3.38
CA GLY A 24 -6.79 -31.24 -2.40
C GLY A 24 -8.27 -30.89 -2.17
N ALA A 25 -8.61 -29.60 -2.12
CA ALA A 25 -9.97 -29.13 -1.90
C ALA A 25 -10.26 -27.84 -2.69
N HIS A 26 -11.52 -27.63 -3.10
CA HIS A 26 -11.92 -26.49 -3.94
C HIS A 26 -11.77 -25.12 -3.26
N ASP A 27 -11.84 -25.05 -1.93
CA ASP A 27 -11.64 -23.83 -1.14
C ASP A 27 -10.19 -23.35 -1.10
N GLN A 28 -9.25 -24.19 -1.58
CA GLN A 28 -7.85 -23.83 -1.79
C GLN A 28 -7.65 -22.99 -3.04
N LEU A 29 -8.63 -22.95 -3.97
CA LEU A 29 -8.52 -22.15 -5.18
C LEU A 29 -8.71 -20.66 -4.84
N LYS A 30 -7.60 -19.97 -4.59
CA LYS A 30 -7.55 -18.52 -4.40
C LYS A 30 -6.54 -17.90 -5.37
N LEU A 31 -6.98 -16.90 -6.13
CA LEU A 31 -6.10 -16.15 -7.03
C LEU A 31 -5.33 -15.03 -6.31
N LEU A 32 -5.82 -14.60 -5.16
CA LEU A 32 -5.17 -13.64 -4.28
C LEU A 32 -4.85 -14.33 -2.96
N GLY A 33 -3.57 -14.36 -2.60
CA GLY A 33 -3.09 -15.02 -1.39
C GLY A 33 -1.66 -15.52 -1.55
N ASN A 34 -1.06 -15.88 -0.42
CA ASN A 34 0.35 -16.28 -0.33
C ASN A 34 0.50 -17.79 -0.13
N ASP A 35 -0.51 -18.58 -0.50
CA ASP A 35 -0.44 -20.03 -0.37
C ASP A 35 0.44 -20.63 -1.48
N VAL A 36 1.16 -21.71 -1.17
CA VAL A 36 1.94 -22.46 -2.18
C VAL A 36 0.97 -23.23 -3.07
N MET A 37 0.95 -22.91 -4.36
CA MET A 37 0.01 -23.46 -5.32
C MET A 37 0.73 -24.04 -6.55
N PRO A 38 0.26 -25.14 -7.14
CA PRO A 38 0.90 -25.78 -8.30
C PRO A 38 0.83 -24.95 -9.58
N PHE A 39 -0.01 -23.91 -9.63
CA PHE A 39 -0.19 -23.06 -10.80
C PHE A 39 0.49 -21.69 -10.69
N PHE A 40 1.16 -21.40 -9.55
CA PHE A 40 1.83 -20.14 -9.25
C PHE A 40 3.25 -20.35 -8.72
N ASP A 41 4.09 -19.34 -8.88
CA ASP A 41 5.44 -19.20 -8.30
C ASP A 41 6.33 -20.45 -8.51
N GLN A 42 6.26 -21.05 -9.71
CA GLN A 42 7.13 -22.16 -10.10
C GLN A 42 8.45 -21.62 -10.63
N ASP A 43 9.59 -22.27 -10.30
CA ASP A 43 10.92 -21.73 -10.60
C ASP A 43 11.19 -21.42 -12.08
N GLY A 44 10.50 -22.12 -13.00
CA GLY A 44 10.61 -21.85 -14.44
C GLY A 44 10.20 -20.44 -14.87
N VAL A 45 9.45 -19.68 -14.04
CA VAL A 45 9.11 -18.28 -14.35
C VAL A 45 10.33 -17.38 -14.44
N HIS A 46 11.40 -17.68 -13.68
CA HIS A 46 12.59 -16.83 -13.61
C HIS A 46 13.36 -16.78 -14.94
N GLU A 47 13.43 -17.90 -15.66
CA GLU A 47 14.06 -17.93 -17.00
C GLU A 47 13.30 -17.05 -18.01
N ILE A 48 11.97 -16.97 -17.88
CA ILE A 48 11.16 -16.09 -18.72
C ILE A 48 11.49 -14.63 -18.42
N TYR A 49 11.60 -14.26 -17.13
CA TYR A 49 11.91 -12.88 -16.75
C TYR A 49 13.33 -12.46 -17.09
N ARG A 50 14.30 -13.37 -17.04
CA ARG A 50 15.65 -13.13 -17.58
C ARG A 50 15.60 -12.83 -19.07
N SER A 51 14.82 -13.60 -19.84
CA SER A 51 14.61 -13.33 -21.26
C SER A 51 13.88 -12.00 -21.53
N TRP A 52 12.93 -11.61 -20.69
CA TRP A 52 12.24 -10.32 -20.87
C TRP A 52 13.13 -9.15 -20.49
N ARG A 53 14.02 -9.33 -19.51
CA ARG A 53 14.98 -8.31 -19.12
C ARG A 53 15.90 -7.94 -20.29
N THR A 54 16.41 -8.92 -21.05
CA THR A 54 17.23 -8.63 -22.23
C THR A 54 16.47 -7.80 -23.26
N ILE A 55 15.17 -8.02 -23.44
CA ILE A 55 14.34 -7.22 -24.35
C ILE A 55 14.24 -5.78 -23.86
N LEU A 56 14.03 -5.55 -22.54
CA LEU A 56 13.96 -4.19 -21.99
C LEU A 56 15.28 -3.44 -22.15
N ASP A 57 16.41 -4.12 -21.94
CA ASP A 57 17.75 -3.56 -22.04
C ASP A 57 18.13 -3.16 -23.49
N GLU A 58 17.44 -3.68 -24.52
CA GLU A 58 17.61 -3.26 -25.91
C GLU A 58 17.06 -1.86 -26.21
N TYR A 59 16.13 -1.35 -25.39
CA TYR A 59 15.52 -0.04 -25.60
C TYR A 59 16.33 1.07 -24.93
N PRO A 60 16.51 2.24 -25.58
CA PRO A 60 17.21 3.36 -24.96
C PRO A 60 16.43 3.90 -23.76
N GLY A 61 17.14 4.32 -22.72
CA GLY A 61 16.60 4.79 -21.44
C GLY A 61 16.52 3.67 -20.40
N GLU A 62 16.27 4.03 -19.14
CA GLU A 62 16.12 3.06 -18.04
C GLU A 62 14.68 2.53 -18.03
N ARG A 63 14.43 1.41 -18.72
CA ARG A 63 13.10 0.78 -18.78
C ARG A 63 12.89 -0.18 -17.63
N ILE A 64 11.83 0.01 -16.87
CA ILE A 64 11.56 -0.84 -15.71
C ILE A 64 10.48 -1.88 -15.96
N ALA A 65 10.57 -3.00 -15.25
CA ALA A 65 9.49 -3.96 -15.08
C ALA A 65 9.18 -4.11 -13.60
N VAL A 66 7.89 -4.11 -13.27
CA VAL A 66 7.37 -4.26 -11.90
C VAL A 66 6.55 -5.53 -11.83
N ALA A 67 6.97 -6.47 -10.99
CA ALA A 67 6.28 -7.74 -10.78
C ALA A 67 5.02 -7.55 -9.92
N GLU A 68 3.88 -8.00 -10.41
CA GLU A 68 2.76 -8.38 -9.55
C GLU A 68 2.86 -9.87 -9.22
N ALA A 69 3.43 -10.19 -8.06
CA ALA A 69 3.61 -11.57 -7.61
C ALA A 69 3.12 -11.74 -6.17
N TRP A 70 2.04 -12.51 -5.99
CA TRP A 70 1.60 -12.97 -4.68
C TRP A 70 2.38 -14.24 -4.33
N THR A 71 3.53 -14.05 -3.70
CA THR A 71 4.42 -15.16 -3.34
C THR A 71 4.21 -15.57 -1.88
N PRO A 72 4.59 -16.80 -1.50
CA PRO A 72 4.45 -17.26 -0.12
C PRO A 72 5.26 -16.47 0.91
N THR A 73 6.38 -15.87 0.48
CA THR A 73 7.36 -15.21 1.36
C THR A 73 8.01 -14.04 0.64
N VAL A 74 8.50 -13.05 1.39
CA VAL A 74 9.21 -11.90 0.82
C VAL A 74 10.49 -12.38 0.09
N GLU A 75 11.14 -13.42 0.58
CA GLU A 75 12.32 -14.04 -0.02
C GLU A 75 12.02 -14.63 -1.40
N ARG A 76 10.83 -15.23 -1.60
CA ARG A 76 10.38 -15.64 -2.94
C ARG A 76 10.15 -14.42 -3.84
N THR A 77 9.56 -13.33 -3.32
CA THR A 77 9.42 -12.07 -4.07
C THR A 77 10.78 -11.52 -4.50
N ALA A 78 11.81 -11.60 -3.66
CA ALA A 78 13.15 -11.11 -3.97
C ALA A 78 13.79 -11.81 -5.18
N ASN A 79 13.42 -13.06 -5.47
CA ASN A 79 13.92 -13.77 -6.65
C ASN A 79 13.52 -13.08 -7.97
N TYR A 80 12.33 -12.48 -8.03
CA TYR A 80 11.82 -11.79 -9.22
C TYR A 80 12.59 -10.50 -9.54
N VAL A 81 13.36 -9.97 -8.58
CA VAL A 81 14.05 -8.68 -8.70
C VAL A 81 15.57 -8.82 -8.60
N ARG A 82 16.09 -10.00 -8.95
CA ARG A 82 17.52 -10.19 -9.16
C ARG A 82 18.02 -9.25 -10.27
N PRO A 83 19.32 -8.88 -10.29
CA PRO A 83 19.85 -7.88 -11.21
C PRO A 83 19.55 -8.12 -12.69
N ASP A 84 19.33 -9.36 -13.11
CA ASP A 84 19.02 -9.76 -14.48
C ASP A 84 17.57 -10.21 -14.71
N GLU A 85 16.66 -9.88 -13.78
CA GLU A 85 15.21 -10.11 -13.89
C GLU A 85 14.46 -8.76 -13.89
N MET A 86 13.33 -8.67 -13.17
CA MET A 86 12.55 -7.42 -13.08
C MET A 86 13.21 -6.42 -12.12
N HIS A 87 12.77 -5.16 -12.18
CA HIS A 87 13.41 -4.07 -11.43
C HIS A 87 12.79 -3.87 -10.05
N GLN A 88 11.49 -4.15 -9.94
CA GLN A 88 10.72 -4.01 -8.72
C GLN A 88 9.66 -5.10 -8.64
N ALA A 89 9.15 -5.35 -7.45
CA ALA A 89 8.02 -6.24 -7.20
C ALA A 89 7.16 -5.66 -6.10
N PHE A 90 5.83 -5.77 -6.20
CA PHE A 90 4.93 -5.31 -5.15
C PHE A 90 5.13 -6.10 -3.86
N ASN A 91 5.18 -5.39 -2.73
CA ASN A 91 5.27 -5.99 -1.40
C ASN A 91 3.88 -6.23 -0.82
N PHE A 92 3.25 -7.35 -1.20
CA PHE A 92 1.91 -7.69 -0.73
C PHE A 92 1.86 -8.20 0.72
N GLN A 93 2.99 -8.67 1.26
CA GLN A 93 3.12 -8.96 2.68
C GLN A 93 2.96 -7.68 3.51
N TYR A 94 3.62 -6.58 3.13
CA TYR A 94 3.40 -5.27 3.76
C TYR A 94 1.95 -4.78 3.59
N LEU A 95 1.39 -4.91 2.39
CA LEU A 95 0.00 -4.51 2.11
C LEU A 95 -1.01 -5.20 3.05
N GLY A 96 -0.82 -6.49 3.30
CA GLY A 96 -1.69 -7.30 4.14
C GLY A 96 -1.42 -7.20 5.65
N THR A 97 -0.39 -6.47 6.06
CA THR A 97 0.00 -6.36 7.48
C THR A 97 -1.00 -5.50 8.28
N ALA A 98 -1.32 -5.92 9.50
CA ALA A 98 -2.24 -5.17 10.36
C ALA A 98 -1.62 -3.87 10.89
N TRP A 99 -2.46 -2.97 11.40
CA TRP A 99 -2.00 -1.77 12.10
C TRP A 99 -1.54 -2.12 13.52
N ASP A 100 -0.40 -2.82 13.61
CA ASP A 100 0.24 -3.28 14.83
C ASP A 100 1.75 -3.04 14.76
N ALA A 101 2.34 -2.47 15.82
CA ALA A 101 3.75 -2.10 15.81
C ALA A 101 4.67 -3.32 15.61
N ALA A 102 4.41 -4.45 16.27
CA ALA A 102 5.27 -5.62 16.17
C ALA A 102 5.19 -6.25 14.77
N GLU A 103 3.99 -6.38 14.21
CA GLU A 103 3.80 -6.88 12.85
C GLU A 103 4.42 -5.95 11.80
N LEU A 104 4.19 -4.64 11.90
CA LEU A 104 4.75 -3.65 10.99
C LEU A 104 6.28 -3.65 11.02
N ARG A 105 6.89 -3.64 12.21
CA ARG A 105 8.35 -3.74 12.35
C ARG A 105 8.87 -5.01 11.69
N LYS A 106 8.26 -6.15 12.02
CA LYS A 106 8.66 -7.45 11.48
C LYS A 106 8.59 -7.45 9.96
N VAL A 107 7.48 -7.04 9.34
CA VAL A 107 7.37 -7.06 7.88
C VAL A 107 8.34 -6.08 7.22
N ILE A 108 8.61 -4.92 7.84
CA ILE A 108 9.60 -3.95 7.34
C ILE A 108 11.00 -4.58 7.34
N ASP A 109 11.42 -5.17 8.46
CA ASP A 109 12.73 -5.80 8.59
C ASP A 109 12.92 -6.91 7.55
N ILE A 110 11.98 -7.86 7.46
CA ILE A 110 12.08 -8.97 6.51
C ILE A 110 12.07 -8.45 5.05
N SER A 111 11.30 -7.39 4.76
CA SER A 111 11.23 -6.77 3.44
C SER A 111 12.55 -6.11 3.01
N LEU A 112 13.26 -5.49 3.95
CA LEU A 112 14.57 -4.89 3.69
C LEU A 112 15.65 -5.96 3.56
N ASP A 113 15.64 -6.94 4.47
CA ASP A 113 16.64 -7.99 4.52
C ASP A 113 16.57 -8.94 3.30
N ALA A 114 15.37 -9.22 2.79
CA ALA A 114 15.20 -10.05 1.59
C ALA A 114 15.67 -9.34 0.30
N MET A 115 15.51 -8.02 0.20
CA MET A 115 15.87 -7.24 -1.00
C MET A 115 17.35 -6.87 -1.05
N ARG A 116 18.00 -6.72 0.12
CA ARG A 116 19.42 -6.32 0.23
C ARG A 116 20.39 -7.23 -0.56
N PRO A 117 20.31 -8.58 -0.51
CA PRO A 117 21.22 -9.45 -1.25
C PRO A 117 21.12 -9.35 -2.78
N VAL A 118 19.94 -8.97 -3.29
CA VAL A 118 19.69 -8.81 -4.73
C VAL A 118 19.90 -7.38 -5.22
N GLY A 119 20.18 -6.43 -4.32
CA GLY A 119 20.47 -5.03 -4.65
C GLY A 119 19.25 -4.26 -5.17
N ALA A 120 18.04 -4.78 -4.97
CA ALA A 120 16.81 -4.15 -5.44
C ALA A 120 16.22 -3.20 -4.38
N PRO A 121 15.56 -2.10 -4.79
CA PRO A 121 14.81 -1.27 -3.85
C PRO A 121 13.57 -2.02 -3.35
N THR A 122 13.33 -2.00 -2.05
CA THR A 122 12.05 -2.46 -1.50
C THR A 122 10.92 -1.54 -1.96
N THR A 123 9.78 -2.12 -2.31
CA THR A 123 8.56 -1.36 -2.62
C THR A 123 7.58 -1.39 -1.45
N TRP A 124 6.77 -0.36 -1.35
CA TRP A 124 5.72 -0.25 -0.34
C TRP A 124 4.41 0.17 -1.00
N VAL A 125 3.34 -0.53 -0.64
CA VAL A 125 2.02 -0.35 -1.21
C VAL A 125 0.97 -0.65 -0.15
N LEU A 126 -0.04 0.24 -0.03
CA LEU A 126 -1.12 0.08 0.93
C LEU A 126 -2.43 -0.38 0.28
N SER A 127 -2.70 0.02 -0.96
CA SER A 127 -3.86 -0.42 -1.74
C SER A 127 -3.51 -0.53 -3.22
N ASN A 128 -4.40 -1.18 -3.96
CA ASN A 128 -4.39 -1.26 -5.41
C ASN A 128 -5.84 -1.49 -5.88
N HIS A 129 -6.01 -1.89 -7.13
CA HIS A 129 -7.32 -2.12 -7.74
C HIS A 129 -7.89 -3.53 -7.50
N ASP A 130 -7.22 -4.36 -6.69
CA ASP A 130 -7.63 -5.74 -6.41
C ASP A 130 -7.96 -6.00 -4.95
N VAL A 131 -7.65 -5.08 -4.05
CA VAL A 131 -7.84 -5.25 -2.60
C VAL A 131 -8.66 -4.11 -2.01
N THR A 132 -9.35 -4.40 -0.90
CA THR A 132 -10.07 -3.37 -0.15
C THR A 132 -9.13 -2.22 0.22
N ARG A 133 -9.58 -0.98 -0.02
CA ARG A 133 -8.83 0.24 0.33
C ARG A 133 -8.37 0.21 1.79
N HIS A 134 -7.13 0.59 2.04
CA HIS A 134 -6.52 0.49 3.38
C HIS A 134 -7.27 1.29 4.46
N ALA A 135 -7.93 2.40 4.10
CA ALA A 135 -8.81 3.13 5.00
C ALA A 135 -9.95 2.27 5.56
N THR A 136 -10.56 1.41 4.73
CA THR A 136 -11.56 0.44 5.18
C THR A 136 -10.92 -0.77 5.85
N ARG A 137 -9.75 -1.24 5.39
CA ARG A 137 -9.09 -2.36 6.09
C ARG A 137 -8.77 -2.03 7.54
N PHE A 138 -8.19 -0.86 7.79
CA PHE A 138 -7.84 -0.42 9.15
C PHE A 138 -9.03 0.06 9.99
N ALA A 139 -10.20 0.26 9.37
CA ALA A 139 -11.48 0.49 10.04
C ALA A 139 -12.05 -0.79 10.70
N ASN A 140 -11.52 -1.96 10.34
CA ASN A 140 -12.00 -3.26 10.79
C ASN A 140 -10.96 -3.97 11.66
N PRO A 141 -11.36 -5.02 12.43
CA PRO A 141 -10.41 -5.85 13.17
C PRO A 141 -9.34 -6.47 12.27
N ALA A 142 -8.15 -6.72 12.85
CA ALA A 142 -7.06 -7.40 12.17
C ALA A 142 -7.43 -8.86 11.80
N GLY A 143 -6.69 -9.45 10.86
CA GLY A 143 -6.82 -10.86 10.49
C GLY A 143 -7.97 -11.18 9.51
N LEU A 144 -8.70 -10.19 9.01
CA LEU A 144 -9.77 -10.38 8.03
C LEU A 144 -9.28 -10.48 6.57
N GLY A 145 -7.95 -10.39 6.36
CA GLY A 145 -7.35 -10.43 5.03
C GLY A 145 -7.53 -9.13 4.24
N THR A 146 -7.44 -9.23 2.91
CA THR A 146 -7.41 -8.08 1.99
C THR A 146 -8.75 -7.85 1.26
N GLN A 147 -9.75 -8.69 1.50
CA GLN A 147 -11.08 -8.66 0.89
C GLN A 147 -12.16 -8.46 1.97
N ILE A 148 -12.22 -7.26 2.54
CA ILE A 148 -13.15 -6.92 3.62
C ILE A 148 -14.45 -6.36 3.04
N ARG A 149 -15.57 -6.94 3.48
CA ARG A 149 -16.92 -6.59 2.99
C ARG A 149 -17.72 -5.70 3.95
N THR A 150 -17.11 -5.32 5.08
CA THR A 150 -17.74 -4.48 6.11
C THR A 150 -17.09 -3.09 6.12
N PRO A 151 -17.88 -2.01 6.25
CA PRO A 151 -17.34 -0.65 6.21
C PRO A 151 -16.44 -0.33 7.41
N GLY A 152 -16.66 -0.97 8.57
CA GLY A 152 -15.90 -0.72 9.80
C GLY A 152 -16.15 0.66 10.41
N ASP A 153 -15.30 1.07 11.35
CA ASP A 153 -15.25 2.43 11.88
C ASP A 153 -14.46 3.35 10.93
N ARG A 154 -15.18 4.16 10.16
CA ARG A 154 -14.62 5.04 9.14
C ARG A 154 -13.66 6.09 9.71
N GLU A 155 -13.95 6.64 10.88
CA GLU A 155 -13.10 7.69 11.46
C GLU A 155 -11.76 7.08 11.92
N LEU A 156 -11.84 5.94 12.61
CA LEU A 156 -10.67 5.18 13.02
C LEU A 156 -9.83 4.74 11.80
N GLY A 157 -10.50 4.21 10.77
CA GLY A 157 -9.88 3.78 9.53
C GLY A 157 -9.13 4.91 8.81
N LEU A 158 -9.74 6.09 8.71
CA LEU A 158 -9.09 7.27 8.12
C LEU A 158 -7.88 7.72 8.93
N ARG A 159 -8.00 7.75 10.26
CA ARG A 159 -6.89 8.13 11.17
C ARG A 159 -5.68 7.22 10.97
N ARG A 160 -5.91 5.91 10.99
CA ARG A 160 -4.89 4.87 10.74
C ARG A 160 -4.33 4.93 9.33
N ALA A 161 -5.16 5.14 8.32
CA ALA A 161 -4.73 5.25 6.93
C ALA A 161 -3.75 6.42 6.72
N ARG A 162 -4.06 7.59 7.29
CA ARG A 162 -3.17 8.76 7.25
C ARG A 162 -1.83 8.47 7.95
N ALA A 163 -1.86 7.82 9.11
CA ALA A 163 -0.66 7.41 9.83
C ALA A 163 0.17 6.38 9.04
N ALA A 164 -0.46 5.33 8.52
CA ALA A 164 0.18 4.29 7.72
C ALA A 164 0.83 4.86 6.45
N THR A 165 0.20 5.85 5.81
CA THR A 165 0.78 6.55 4.66
C THR A 165 2.07 7.26 5.03
N LEU A 166 2.09 7.99 6.15
CA LEU A 166 3.31 8.66 6.60
C LEU A 166 4.40 7.65 7.00
N LEU A 167 4.05 6.50 7.57
CA LEU A 167 5.03 5.43 7.79
C LEU A 167 5.57 4.93 6.44
N MET A 168 4.71 4.56 5.50
CA MET A 168 5.07 4.09 4.17
C MET A 168 6.00 5.06 3.44
N LEU A 169 5.69 6.37 3.49
CA LEU A 169 6.47 7.42 2.85
C LEU A 169 7.75 7.80 3.63
N ALA A 170 7.96 7.29 4.85
CA ALA A 170 9.23 7.42 5.56
C ALA A 170 10.23 6.32 5.18
N LEU A 171 9.72 5.15 4.75
CA LEU A 171 10.53 3.97 4.45
C LEU A 171 11.44 4.17 3.23
N PRO A 172 12.59 3.48 3.18
CA PRO A 172 13.52 3.51 2.04
C PRO A 172 12.93 2.83 0.80
N GLY A 173 13.28 3.27 -0.41
CA GLY A 173 12.83 2.62 -1.66
C GLY A 173 11.61 3.28 -2.30
N SER A 174 10.82 2.50 -3.05
CA SER A 174 9.72 3.02 -3.87
C SER A 174 8.37 2.90 -3.17
N ALA A 175 7.51 3.91 -3.31
CA ALA A 175 6.15 3.91 -2.80
C ALA A 175 5.16 3.95 -3.96
N TYR A 176 4.10 3.15 -3.87
CA TYR A 176 2.99 3.14 -4.81
C TYR A 176 1.74 3.67 -4.13
N VAL A 177 1.14 4.71 -4.72
CA VAL A 177 -0.11 5.33 -4.24
C VAL A 177 -1.22 4.98 -5.21
N TYR A 178 -2.27 4.35 -4.72
CA TYR A 178 -3.45 4.04 -5.53
C TYR A 178 -4.43 5.21 -5.53
N GLN A 179 -5.06 5.48 -6.68
CA GLN A 179 -5.97 6.62 -6.84
C GLN A 179 -7.06 6.66 -5.76
N GLY A 180 -7.19 7.82 -5.09
CA GLY A 180 -8.15 8.05 -4.01
C GLY A 180 -7.64 7.70 -2.61
N GLU A 181 -6.48 7.04 -2.48
CA GLU A 181 -5.80 6.93 -1.18
C GLU A 181 -5.48 8.31 -0.61
N GLU A 182 -5.00 9.21 -1.47
CA GLU A 182 -4.67 10.60 -1.15
C GLU A 182 -5.88 11.44 -0.75
N LEU A 183 -7.09 10.97 -1.06
CA LEU A 183 -8.34 11.59 -0.63
C LEU A 183 -8.90 10.93 0.65
N GLY A 184 -8.26 9.87 1.14
CA GLY A 184 -8.77 9.07 2.26
C GLY A 184 -10.07 8.35 1.92
N LEU A 185 -10.27 7.97 0.65
CA LEU A 185 -11.50 7.26 0.25
C LEU A 185 -11.59 5.90 0.97
N PRO A 186 -12.72 5.59 1.63
CA PRO A 186 -13.02 4.23 2.02
C PRO A 186 -13.40 3.40 0.80
N ASP A 187 -13.29 2.09 0.93
CA ASP A 187 -13.86 1.13 -0.01
C ASP A 187 -15.39 1.22 -0.01
N VAL A 188 -16.01 1.02 -1.17
CA VAL A 188 -17.48 0.96 -1.29
C VAL A 188 -17.95 -0.47 -1.07
N THR A 189 -18.33 -0.76 0.17
CA THR A 189 -18.71 -2.12 0.59
C THR A 189 -20.16 -2.49 0.29
N ASP A 190 -21.01 -1.51 0.00
CA ASP A 190 -22.46 -1.62 -0.19
C ASP A 190 -22.91 -1.36 -1.64
N LEU A 191 -22.00 -1.52 -2.60
CA LEU A 191 -22.32 -1.39 -4.02
C LEU A 191 -23.43 -2.40 -4.42
N PRO A 192 -24.55 -1.94 -5.02
CA PRO A 192 -25.65 -2.82 -5.43
C PRO A 192 -25.20 -3.90 -6.39
N ASP A 193 -25.77 -5.11 -6.27
CA ASP A 193 -25.39 -6.27 -7.08
C ASP A 193 -25.58 -6.02 -8.58
N GLU A 194 -26.64 -5.30 -8.96
CA GLU A 194 -26.92 -4.91 -10.35
C GLU A 194 -25.91 -3.93 -10.95
N ALA A 195 -25.16 -3.22 -10.09
CA ALA A 195 -24.12 -2.29 -10.52
C ALA A 195 -22.74 -2.96 -10.65
N ARG A 196 -22.56 -4.19 -10.13
CA ARG A 196 -21.28 -4.92 -10.17
C ARG A 196 -20.82 -5.13 -11.60
N GLN A 197 -19.52 -4.98 -11.83
CA GLN A 197 -18.87 -5.08 -13.13
C GLN A 197 -17.73 -6.09 -13.11
N ASP A 198 -17.17 -6.38 -11.93
CA ASP A 198 -16.10 -7.36 -11.78
C ASP A 198 -16.59 -8.76 -12.20
N PRO A 199 -16.00 -9.38 -13.23
CA PRO A 199 -16.34 -10.75 -13.61
C PRO A 199 -16.19 -11.76 -12.46
N SER A 200 -15.30 -11.48 -11.49
CA SER A 200 -15.15 -12.32 -10.30
C SER A 200 -16.39 -12.33 -9.40
N PHE A 201 -17.23 -11.29 -9.41
CA PHE A 201 -18.50 -11.27 -8.68
C PHE A 201 -19.49 -12.30 -9.25
N PHE A 202 -19.51 -12.43 -10.58
CA PHE A 202 -20.43 -13.32 -11.29
C PHE A 202 -19.95 -14.78 -11.35
N ARG A 203 -18.69 -15.04 -10.99
CA ARG A 203 -18.08 -16.37 -10.98
C ARG A 203 -18.12 -16.92 -9.56
N ALA A 204 -18.90 -17.99 -9.35
CA ALA A 204 -19.12 -18.58 -8.03
C ALA A 204 -17.95 -19.44 -7.49
N GLU A 205 -16.89 -19.66 -8.28
CA GLU A 205 -15.80 -20.58 -7.93
C GLU A 205 -14.52 -19.82 -7.53
N GLY A 206 -14.19 -19.85 -6.23
CA GLY A 206 -12.86 -19.48 -5.71
C GLY A 206 -12.49 -17.99 -5.79
N GLN A 207 -13.46 -17.10 -5.96
CA GLN A 207 -13.24 -15.65 -5.99
C GLN A 207 -14.11 -14.96 -4.95
N ASP A 208 -13.52 -14.05 -4.18
CA ASP A 208 -14.29 -13.25 -3.24
C ASP A 208 -15.25 -12.32 -3.98
N GLY A 209 -14.88 -11.77 -5.15
CA GLY A 209 -15.80 -11.08 -6.06
C GLY A 209 -16.13 -9.62 -5.70
N PHE A 210 -15.38 -8.97 -4.81
CA PHE A 210 -15.72 -7.62 -4.29
C PHE A 210 -14.72 -6.52 -4.66
N ARG A 211 -13.96 -6.65 -5.76
CA ARG A 211 -12.97 -5.65 -6.15
C ARG A 211 -13.57 -4.34 -6.66
N ASP A 212 -14.84 -4.35 -7.09
CA ASP A 212 -15.50 -3.14 -7.59
C ASP A 212 -15.54 -2.00 -6.56
N GLY A 213 -15.58 -2.31 -5.27
CA GLY A 213 -15.64 -1.29 -4.21
C GLY A 213 -14.43 -0.35 -4.19
N CYS A 214 -13.23 -0.86 -4.50
CA CYS A 214 -12.02 -0.04 -4.63
C CYS A 214 -11.93 0.68 -6.00
N ARG A 215 -12.71 0.24 -7.00
CA ARG A 215 -12.68 0.73 -8.40
C ARG A 215 -13.70 1.82 -8.70
N VAL A 216 -14.54 2.18 -7.73
CA VAL A 216 -15.50 3.28 -7.87
C VAL A 216 -14.78 4.57 -8.30
N PRO A 217 -15.26 5.27 -9.35
CA PRO A 217 -14.61 6.47 -9.89
C PRO A 217 -14.32 7.56 -8.88
N ILE A 218 -13.23 8.30 -9.11
CA ILE A 218 -12.74 9.33 -8.20
C ILE A 218 -13.67 10.56 -8.22
N PRO A 219 -14.06 11.10 -7.05
CA PRO A 219 -14.78 12.36 -6.96
C PRO A 219 -13.80 13.53 -7.17
N TRP A 220 -13.96 14.27 -8.26
CA TRP A 220 -13.19 15.47 -8.56
C TRP A 220 -13.82 16.73 -7.96
N ASN A 221 -15.15 16.83 -8.01
CA ASN A 221 -15.94 17.98 -7.58
C ASN A 221 -16.90 17.60 -6.44
N ARG A 222 -17.41 18.61 -5.73
CA ARG A 222 -18.42 18.43 -4.65
C ARG A 222 -19.78 18.01 -5.17
N GLU A 223 -20.11 18.41 -6.40
CA GLU A 223 -21.43 18.22 -6.99
C GLU A 223 -21.37 17.53 -8.36
N GLY A 224 -22.56 17.18 -8.87
CA GLY A 224 -22.75 16.49 -10.14
C GLY A 224 -23.09 15.02 -9.96
N THR A 225 -23.66 14.42 -11.01
CA THR A 225 -24.11 13.02 -11.03
C THR A 225 -22.98 12.00 -10.87
N SER A 226 -21.74 12.42 -11.09
CA SER A 226 -20.53 11.63 -10.90
C SER A 226 -19.40 12.42 -10.23
N TYR A 227 -19.76 13.44 -9.44
CA TYR A 227 -18.79 14.28 -8.73
C TYR A 227 -17.65 14.75 -9.64
N GLY A 228 -17.96 15.16 -10.87
CA GLY A 228 -16.97 15.62 -11.85
C GLY A 228 -16.16 14.54 -12.60
N PHE A 229 -16.43 13.25 -12.42
CA PHE A 229 -15.79 12.19 -13.22
C PHE A 229 -16.17 12.24 -14.70
N GLY A 230 -17.43 12.55 -15.01
CA GLY A 230 -17.92 12.67 -16.38
C GLY A 230 -19.37 13.13 -16.46
N ALA A 231 -19.72 13.85 -17.53
CA ALA A 231 -21.05 14.42 -17.72
C ALA A 231 -22.18 13.36 -17.85
N GLY A 232 -21.84 12.13 -18.25
CA GLY A 232 -22.77 11.02 -18.43
C GLY A 232 -22.95 10.11 -17.21
N GLY A 233 -22.49 10.53 -16.02
CA GLY A 233 -22.44 9.66 -14.84
C GLY A 233 -21.11 8.89 -14.75
N SER A 234 -21.14 7.78 -14.01
CA SER A 234 -20.00 6.89 -13.76
C SER A 234 -20.40 5.43 -14.03
N TRP A 235 -19.44 4.62 -14.48
CA TRP A 235 -19.67 3.21 -14.79
C TRP A 235 -19.90 2.34 -13.54
N LEU A 236 -19.40 2.78 -12.38
CA LEU A 236 -19.79 2.33 -11.05
C LEU A 236 -20.35 3.53 -10.28
N PRO A 237 -21.51 3.42 -9.61
CA PRO A 237 -22.10 4.51 -8.85
C PRO A 237 -21.20 4.93 -7.69
N GLN A 238 -21.00 6.24 -7.56
CA GLN A 238 -20.32 6.82 -6.40
C GLN A 238 -21.30 6.97 -5.23
N PRO A 239 -20.88 6.65 -3.98
CA PRO A 239 -21.71 6.83 -2.80
C PRO A 239 -22.10 8.30 -2.55
N ALA A 240 -23.28 8.48 -1.96
CA ALA A 240 -23.70 9.80 -1.50
C ALA A 240 -22.69 10.40 -0.52
N GLY A 241 -22.41 11.70 -0.67
CA GLY A 241 -21.51 12.45 0.21
C GLY A 241 -20.03 12.32 -0.15
N TRP A 242 -19.65 11.55 -1.17
CA TRP A 242 -18.27 11.53 -1.69
C TRP A 242 -17.80 12.88 -2.25
N GLY A 243 -18.73 13.80 -2.55
CA GLY A 243 -18.41 15.19 -2.85
C GLY A 243 -17.55 15.87 -1.78
N GLU A 244 -17.72 15.55 -0.50
CA GLU A 244 -16.91 16.10 0.59
C GLU A 244 -15.51 15.47 0.69
N LEU A 245 -15.30 14.33 0.03
CA LEU A 245 -13.97 13.72 -0.12
C LEU A 245 -13.29 14.11 -1.42
N SER A 246 -13.95 14.92 -2.26
CA SER A 246 -13.46 15.25 -3.59
C SER A 246 -12.15 16.04 -3.59
N VAL A 247 -11.47 16.02 -4.74
CA VAL A 247 -10.28 16.85 -4.95
C VAL A 247 -10.57 18.34 -4.71
N GLU A 248 -11.71 18.84 -5.21
CA GLU A 248 -12.19 20.20 -4.95
C GLU A 248 -12.38 20.46 -3.46
N ALA A 249 -13.00 19.52 -2.73
CA ALA A 249 -13.28 19.71 -1.32
C ALA A 249 -12.03 19.77 -0.44
N GLN A 250 -10.94 19.11 -0.84
CA GLN A 250 -9.73 18.98 -0.03
C GLN A 250 -8.58 19.90 -0.45
N THR A 251 -8.60 20.44 -1.67
CA THR A 251 -7.51 21.28 -2.19
C THR A 251 -7.40 22.59 -1.41
N GLY A 252 -6.20 22.87 -0.88
CA GLY A 252 -5.93 24.07 -0.11
C GLY A 252 -6.58 24.11 1.29
N VAL A 253 -7.22 23.00 1.72
CA VAL A 253 -7.83 22.90 3.03
C VAL A 253 -6.82 22.33 4.02
N GLU A 254 -6.45 23.14 5.01
CA GLU A 254 -5.52 22.73 6.06
C GLU A 254 -6.03 21.48 6.79
N GLY A 255 -5.14 20.49 6.97
CA GLY A 255 -5.46 19.23 7.62
C GLY A 255 -6.16 18.19 6.75
N SER A 256 -6.57 18.53 5.52
CA SER A 256 -7.16 17.56 4.58
C SER A 256 -6.18 16.41 4.26
N THR A 257 -6.70 15.26 3.84
CA THR A 257 -5.85 14.10 3.51
C THR A 257 -5.04 14.38 2.25
N LEU A 258 -5.63 15.11 1.29
CA LEU A 258 -4.93 15.50 0.07
C LEU A 258 -3.70 16.38 0.36
N GLU A 259 -3.87 17.39 1.22
CA GLU A 259 -2.75 18.27 1.59
C GLU A 259 -1.70 17.53 2.44
N LEU A 260 -2.11 16.56 3.28
CA LEU A 260 -1.17 15.68 3.98
C LEU A 260 -0.29 14.89 3.00
N TYR A 261 -0.89 14.26 1.98
CA TYR A 261 -0.16 13.50 0.96
C TYR A 261 0.77 14.39 0.14
N ARG A 262 0.30 15.57 -0.30
CA ARG A 262 1.11 16.56 -1.02
C ARG A 262 2.33 16.99 -0.20
N ALA A 263 2.12 17.35 1.07
CA ALA A 263 3.18 17.74 1.97
C ALA A 263 4.17 16.60 2.22
N ALA A 264 3.69 15.38 2.45
CA ALA A 264 4.54 14.21 2.70
C ALA A 264 5.41 13.86 1.48
N ILE A 265 4.85 13.88 0.28
CA ILE A 265 5.59 13.59 -0.96
C ILE A 265 6.61 14.69 -1.27
N ALA A 266 6.24 15.97 -1.06
CA ALA A 266 7.18 17.09 -1.22
C ALA A 266 8.34 16.97 -0.22
N ALA A 267 8.04 16.74 1.06
CA ALA A 267 9.06 16.55 2.09
C ALA A 267 9.93 15.32 1.83
N ARG A 268 9.35 14.19 1.36
CA ARG A 268 10.10 12.99 0.96
C ARG A 268 11.10 13.27 -0.16
N ARG A 269 10.77 14.15 -1.10
CA ARG A 269 11.65 14.54 -2.22
C ARG A 269 12.77 15.49 -1.76
N GLU A 270 12.48 16.37 -0.81
CA GLU A 270 13.39 17.44 -0.39
C GLU A 270 14.33 17.03 0.75
N HIS A 271 13.90 16.12 1.63
CA HIS A 271 14.68 15.70 2.79
C HIS A 271 15.74 14.65 2.38
N PRO A 272 17.06 14.91 2.57
CA PRO A 272 18.13 14.00 2.14
C PRO A 272 18.07 12.60 2.78
N GLY A 273 17.55 12.53 4.01
CA GLY A 273 17.32 11.28 4.73
C GLY A 273 16.12 10.46 4.25
N LEU A 274 15.33 10.95 3.29
CA LEU A 274 14.14 10.26 2.75
C LEU A 274 14.38 9.80 1.30
N GLY A 275 13.44 9.03 0.73
CA GLY A 275 13.57 8.49 -0.63
C GLY A 275 14.28 7.12 -0.68
N ALA A 276 15.08 6.89 -1.73
CA ALA A 276 15.61 5.57 -2.12
C ALA A 276 16.77 5.02 -1.26
N GLY A 277 17.41 5.83 -0.41
CA GLY A 277 18.54 5.38 0.44
C GLY A 277 18.20 4.16 1.30
N ALA A 278 19.17 3.41 1.82
CA ALA A 278 18.93 2.07 2.39
C ALA A 278 18.84 1.99 3.92
N ASP A 279 19.28 3.03 4.63
CA ASP A 279 19.48 2.96 6.08
C ASP A 279 18.18 3.18 6.86
N VAL A 280 17.87 2.22 7.72
CA VAL A 280 16.80 2.25 8.72
C VAL A 280 17.40 1.77 10.05
N GLU A 281 17.23 2.57 11.09
CA GLU A 281 17.60 2.22 12.46
C GLU A 281 16.36 2.23 13.35
N TRP A 282 16.14 1.18 14.13
CA TRP A 282 15.10 1.18 15.14
C TRP A 282 15.63 1.81 16.43
N LEU A 283 15.00 2.90 16.86
CA LEU A 283 15.29 3.56 18.13
C LEU A 283 14.31 3.07 19.21
N ASP A 284 14.71 3.21 20.47
CA ASP A 284 13.86 2.81 21.60
C ASP A 284 12.59 3.66 21.67
N GLY A 285 11.45 3.00 21.86
CA GLY A 285 10.13 3.59 22.04
C GLY A 285 9.28 2.78 23.03
N PRO A 286 8.18 3.36 23.55
CA PRO A 286 7.21 2.63 24.36
C PRO A 286 6.59 1.44 23.59
N GLU A 287 5.97 0.51 24.32
CA GLU A 287 5.19 -0.57 23.71
C GLU A 287 4.09 -0.01 22.78
N GLY A 288 3.92 -0.62 21.61
CA GLY A 288 2.98 -0.15 20.59
C GLY A 288 3.41 1.12 19.86
N VAL A 289 4.66 1.57 20.03
CA VAL A 289 5.22 2.73 19.35
C VAL A 289 6.45 2.34 18.54
N LEU A 290 6.43 2.59 17.23
CA LEU A 290 7.60 2.46 16.37
C LEU A 290 8.38 3.76 16.35
N VAL A 291 9.71 3.69 16.43
CA VAL A 291 10.61 4.83 16.22
C VAL A 291 11.66 4.44 15.19
N LEU A 292 11.52 4.95 13.98
CA LEU A 292 12.39 4.69 12.85
C LEU A 292 13.31 5.89 12.61
N GLY A 293 14.61 5.69 12.74
CA GLY A 293 15.65 6.65 12.43
C GLY A 293 16.17 6.49 10.99
N ARG A 294 16.44 7.63 10.35
CA ARG A 294 17.18 7.77 9.09
C ARG A 294 18.12 8.99 9.21
N PRO A 295 19.11 9.17 8.32
CA PRO A 295 20.01 10.32 8.40
C PRO A 295 19.29 11.68 8.50
N GLY A 296 19.39 12.36 9.64
CA GLY A 296 18.74 13.66 9.92
C GLY A 296 17.22 13.61 10.08
N PHE A 297 16.62 12.42 10.19
CA PHE A 297 15.18 12.21 10.19
C PHE A 297 14.75 11.13 11.18
N VAL A 298 13.63 11.35 11.87
CA VAL A 298 12.99 10.32 12.68
C VAL A 298 11.51 10.24 12.32
N CYS A 299 10.96 9.03 12.23
CA CYS A 299 9.53 8.76 12.12
C CYS A 299 9.08 8.05 13.38
N THR A 300 8.08 8.60 14.09
CA THR A 300 7.45 7.95 15.24
C THR A 300 6.01 7.60 14.92
N VAL A 301 5.62 6.35 15.18
CA VAL A 301 4.28 5.82 14.90
C VAL A 301 3.68 5.27 16.18
N ASN A 302 2.62 5.90 16.69
CA ASN A 302 1.79 5.35 17.75
C ASN A 302 0.70 4.47 17.13
N THR A 303 0.80 3.15 17.27
CA THR A 303 -0.24 2.21 16.79
C THR A 303 -1.26 1.88 17.88
N THR A 304 -1.11 2.44 19.08
CA THR A 304 -2.03 2.19 20.19
C THR A 304 -3.31 3.01 20.04
N GLY A 305 -4.38 2.54 20.70
CA GLY A 305 -5.66 3.24 20.80
C GLY A 305 -5.67 4.38 21.83
N ALA A 306 -4.53 4.78 22.39
CA ALA A 306 -4.43 5.81 23.41
C ALA A 306 -3.30 6.81 23.11
N PRO A 307 -3.36 8.04 23.64
CA PRO A 307 -2.22 8.96 23.56
C PRO A 307 -1.00 8.40 24.29
N VAL A 308 0.18 8.58 23.70
CA VAL A 308 1.47 8.18 24.28
C VAL A 308 2.38 9.39 24.46
N ARG A 309 3.12 9.42 25.57
CA ARG A 309 4.14 10.43 25.83
C ARG A 309 5.51 9.86 25.47
N ILE A 310 6.28 10.60 24.70
CA ILE A 310 7.64 10.24 24.28
C ILE A 310 8.58 11.43 24.47
N ALA A 311 9.88 11.16 24.47
CA ALA A 311 10.87 12.22 24.25
C ALA A 311 10.70 12.81 22.85
N ALA A 312 10.66 14.14 22.75
CA ALA A 312 10.64 14.84 21.47
C ALA A 312 11.91 14.48 20.68
N ARG A 313 11.75 14.07 19.42
CA ARG A 313 12.86 13.54 18.61
C ARG A 313 13.50 14.59 17.70
N GLY A 314 13.08 15.84 17.80
CA GLY A 314 13.54 16.94 16.97
C GLY A 314 12.42 17.95 16.76
N ARG A 315 12.49 18.73 15.67
CA ARG A 315 11.39 19.60 15.26
C ARG A 315 10.37 18.80 14.46
N VAL A 316 9.08 18.96 14.76
CA VAL A 316 8.01 18.35 13.95
C VAL A 316 8.08 18.89 12.53
N LEU A 317 8.24 17.97 11.57
CA LEU A 317 8.21 18.24 10.14
C LEU A 317 6.80 18.04 9.58
N LEU A 318 6.15 16.94 9.95
CA LEU A 318 4.78 16.60 9.53
C LEU A 318 4.15 15.65 10.56
N ALA A 319 2.82 15.68 10.70
CA ALA A 319 2.10 14.72 11.52
C ALA A 319 0.74 14.37 10.89
N SER A 320 0.29 13.12 11.06
CA SER A 320 -1.00 12.67 10.53
C SER A 320 -2.21 13.22 11.31
N ALA A 321 -1.97 13.65 12.56
CA ALA A 321 -2.90 14.32 13.47
C ALA A 321 -2.14 15.36 14.33
N PRO A 322 -2.84 16.33 14.97
CA PRO A 322 -2.20 17.33 15.82
C PRO A 322 -1.42 16.72 16.99
N VAL A 323 -0.17 17.15 17.18
CA VAL A 323 0.75 16.68 18.23
C VAL A 323 1.11 17.84 19.13
N THR A 324 1.17 17.60 20.44
CA THR A 324 1.62 18.60 21.41
C THR A 324 3.07 18.34 21.77
N VAL A 325 3.92 19.37 21.69
CA VAL A 325 5.33 19.32 22.12
C VAL A 325 5.49 20.29 23.29
N ASP A 326 5.99 19.80 24.42
CA ASP A 326 6.25 20.57 25.63
C ASP A 326 7.70 20.33 26.09
N GLY A 327 8.57 21.30 25.80
CA GLY A 327 10.00 21.19 26.07
C GLY A 327 10.64 19.99 25.38
N ALA A 328 11.11 19.02 26.19
CA ALA A 328 11.77 17.80 25.72
C ALA A 328 10.81 16.62 25.51
N GLU A 329 9.50 16.81 25.73
CA GLU A 329 8.50 15.76 25.59
C GLU A 329 7.50 16.08 24.46
N ALA A 330 6.91 15.04 23.91
CA ALA A 330 5.80 15.13 22.97
C ALA A 330 4.68 14.15 23.35
N VAL A 331 3.43 14.57 23.16
CA VAL A 331 2.24 13.74 23.32
C VAL A 331 1.67 13.45 21.95
N LEU A 332 1.74 12.18 21.55
CA LEU A 332 1.21 11.69 20.28
C LEU A 332 -0.16 11.08 20.53
N PRO A 333 -1.22 11.55 19.86
CA PRO A 333 -2.53 10.91 19.93
C PRO A 333 -2.48 9.45 19.46
N ALA A 334 -3.56 8.72 19.74
CA ALA A 334 -3.79 7.38 19.19
C ALA A 334 -3.65 7.37 17.66
N ASP A 335 -3.18 6.25 17.11
CA ASP A 335 -3.10 6.00 15.66
C ASP A 335 -2.47 7.16 14.87
N THR A 336 -1.32 7.67 15.33
CA THR A 336 -0.67 8.87 14.78
C THR A 336 0.76 8.58 14.35
N THR A 337 1.16 9.11 13.19
CA THR A 337 2.55 9.15 12.75
C THR A 337 3.07 10.58 12.73
N VAL A 338 4.30 10.77 13.19
CA VAL A 338 5.01 12.06 13.24
C VAL A 338 6.38 11.92 12.60
N TRP A 339 6.68 12.85 11.70
CA TRP A 339 8.00 13.02 11.12
C TRP A 339 8.73 14.14 11.85
N TRP A 340 9.98 13.89 12.20
CA TRP A 340 10.86 14.81 12.90
C TRP A 340 12.09 15.09 12.04
N THR A 341 12.57 16.32 12.06
CA THR A 341 13.90 16.68 11.56
C THR A 341 14.84 16.88 12.74
N VAL A 342 16.05 16.32 12.64
CA VAL A 342 17.02 16.18 13.74
C VAL A 342 18.30 16.94 13.46
#